data_AF-A0A3B9XGT0-F1
#
_entry.id   AF-A0A3B9XGT0-F1
#
_cell.length_a   1.000
_cell.length_b   1.000
_cell.length_c   1.000
_cell.angle_alpha   90.00
_cell.angle_beta   90.00
_cell.angle_gamma   90.00
#
_symmetry.space_group_name_H-M   'P 1'
#
loop_
_entity.id
_entity.type
_entity.pdbx_description
1 polymer ?
#
loop_
_entity_poly.entity_id
_entity_poly.type
_entity_poly.pdbx_seq_one_letter_code
_entity_poly.pdbx_strand_id
1 'polypeptide(L)'
;MIKNFESYSESDRAELASCSPAFQRYQSLIQKPNPIDPLDQLRISKIKSWSEATLATYFEEHSPKEVCEAWSQTADEYIQKVYDHFNLSAFDMAVCALGKLGAKELNLSSDIDLIFVIRDKPSEELIRASREFAKALSTLSEWGPGFRVDLDLRPGGKGSPLVTNLNHFQTYYWTQAELWERMALVRLRVIAGPKDLSQEISEIRDQYCYRKYLDYSLLEELRRLRPKIHGTAHRNHNDSIIDFKLTPGFIRDIELFVAAHQIMYGGRNLNLRTTSTSKACMALSAFEKSPQLFQQLLEIYWEYRQWENQVQAINDFQTHEV
;
A
#
# COMPACT_ATOMS: atom_id res chain seq x y z
N MET A 1 14.38 6.89 11.12
CA MET A 1 13.53 5.99 11.93
C MET A 1 12.72 6.88 12.86
N ILE A 2 11.41 6.62 12.96
CA ILE A 2 10.56 7.33 13.92
C ILE A 2 10.92 6.94 15.36
N LYS A 3 10.58 7.78 16.33
CA LYS A 3 10.77 7.52 17.75
C LYS A 3 10.05 6.24 18.22
N ASN A 4 10.72 5.46 19.08
CA ASN A 4 10.16 4.26 19.69
C ASN A 4 9.13 4.61 20.77
N PHE A 5 8.22 3.67 21.06
CA PHE A 5 7.11 3.87 21.99
C PHE A 5 7.58 4.28 23.39
N GLU A 6 8.68 3.69 23.86
CA GLU A 6 9.26 3.96 25.18
C GLU A 6 9.91 5.34 25.29
N SER A 7 10.23 6.00 24.16
CA SER A 7 10.86 7.33 24.17
C SER A 7 9.89 8.48 24.41
N TYR A 8 8.58 8.24 24.23
CA TYR A 8 7.54 9.17 24.63
C TYR A 8 7.29 9.08 26.14
N SER A 9 7.05 10.22 26.78
CA SER A 9 6.78 10.26 28.22
C SER A 9 5.44 9.59 28.54
N GLU A 10 5.20 9.24 29.81
CA GLU A 10 3.88 8.78 30.23
C GLU A 10 2.80 9.86 30.02
N SER A 11 3.17 11.14 30.16
CA SER A 11 2.29 12.27 29.89
C SER A 11 1.90 12.33 28.41
N ASP A 12 2.86 12.19 27.51
CA ASP A 12 2.61 12.25 26.05
C ASP A 12 1.66 11.12 25.62
N ARG A 13 1.89 9.91 26.15
CA ARG A 13 1.03 8.76 25.89
C ARG A 13 -0.38 8.95 26.48
N ALA A 14 -0.47 9.54 27.67
CA ALA A 14 -1.76 9.83 28.30
C ALA A 14 -2.55 10.91 27.56
N GLU A 15 -1.87 11.93 27.02
CA GLU A 15 -2.46 12.96 26.19
C GLU A 15 -3.11 12.35 24.94
N LEU A 16 -2.37 11.59 24.14
CA LEU A 16 -2.92 10.95 22.93
C LEU A 16 -4.03 9.94 23.27
N ALA A 17 -3.87 9.17 24.35
CA ALA A 17 -4.91 8.23 24.79
C ALA A 17 -6.23 8.92 25.15
N SER A 18 -6.21 10.20 25.52
CA SER A 18 -7.42 10.97 25.83
C SER A 18 -8.25 11.33 24.60
N CYS A 19 -7.62 11.42 23.42
CA CYS A 19 -8.26 11.80 22.16
C CYS A 19 -8.31 10.68 21.10
N SER A 20 -7.58 9.56 21.29
CA SER A 20 -7.60 8.39 20.40
C SER A 20 -8.04 7.13 21.15
N PRO A 21 -9.33 6.73 21.02
CA PRO A 21 -9.83 5.48 21.59
C PRO A 21 -9.07 4.23 21.09
N ALA A 22 -8.59 4.26 19.84
CA ALA A 22 -7.79 3.17 19.31
C ALA A 22 -6.43 3.06 20.00
N PHE A 23 -5.74 4.19 20.17
CA PHE A 23 -4.46 4.23 20.88
C PHE A 23 -4.61 3.77 22.33
N GLN A 24 -5.65 4.24 23.03
CA GLN A 24 -5.92 3.84 24.42
C GLN A 24 -6.06 2.31 24.56
N ARG A 25 -6.85 1.68 23.67
CA ARG A 25 -7.03 0.23 23.61
C ARG A 25 -5.72 -0.50 23.33
N TYR A 26 -4.91 0.02 22.41
CA TYR A 26 -3.64 -0.59 22.01
C TYR A 26 -2.58 -0.48 23.09
N GLN A 27 -2.52 0.65 23.80
CA GLN A 27 -1.68 0.81 24.97
C GLN A 27 -1.97 -0.25 26.05
N SER A 28 -3.26 -0.60 26.26
CA SER A 28 -3.62 -1.66 27.21
C SER A 28 -3.17 -3.05 26.73
N LEU A 29 -3.17 -3.31 25.42
CA LEU A 29 -2.66 -4.57 24.85
C LEU A 29 -1.14 -4.69 24.96
N ILE A 30 -0.40 -3.61 24.70
CA ILE A 30 1.07 -3.58 24.78
C ILE A 30 1.56 -3.87 26.22
N GLN A 31 0.78 -3.52 27.23
CA GLN A 31 1.12 -3.75 28.64
C GLN A 31 0.82 -5.19 29.13
N LYS A 32 0.10 -5.99 28.36
CA LYS A 32 -0.17 -7.39 28.73
C LYS A 32 1.14 -8.21 28.67
N PRO A 33 1.27 -9.30 29.45
CA PRO A 33 2.38 -10.24 29.31
C PRO A 33 2.49 -10.77 27.88
N ASN A 34 3.69 -10.99 27.36
CA ASN A 34 3.86 -11.44 25.98
C ASN A 34 3.13 -12.77 25.69
N PRO A 35 2.45 -12.90 24.54
CA PRO A 35 1.79 -14.14 24.15
C PRO A 35 2.80 -15.26 23.85
N ILE A 36 2.36 -16.50 24.01
CA ILE A 36 3.15 -17.70 23.65
C ILE A 36 3.14 -17.93 22.13
N ASP A 37 1.99 -17.71 21.48
CA ASP A 37 1.84 -17.89 20.04
C ASP A 37 2.71 -16.87 19.27
N PRO A 38 3.62 -17.31 18.38
CA PRO A 38 4.46 -16.42 17.58
C PRO A 38 3.66 -15.40 16.75
N LEU A 39 2.51 -15.77 16.19
CA LEU A 39 1.68 -14.86 15.39
C LEU A 39 1.08 -13.76 16.27
N ASP A 40 0.73 -14.06 17.53
CA ASP A 40 0.25 -13.04 18.47
C ASP A 40 1.40 -12.12 18.94
N GLN A 41 2.63 -12.62 19.05
CA GLN A 41 3.79 -11.77 19.31
C GLN A 41 4.00 -10.78 18.16
N LEU A 42 3.82 -11.22 16.91
CA LEU A 42 3.85 -10.34 15.74
C LEU A 42 2.75 -9.28 15.80
N ARG A 43 1.53 -9.64 16.22
CA ARG A 43 0.43 -8.68 16.37
C ARG A 43 0.74 -7.60 17.39
N ILE A 44 1.31 -7.96 18.54
CA ILE A 44 1.71 -6.97 19.56
C ILE A 44 2.83 -6.06 19.03
N SER A 45 3.83 -6.61 18.33
CA SER A 45 4.87 -5.80 17.68
C SER A 45 4.30 -4.83 16.63
N LYS A 46 3.33 -5.28 15.83
CA LYS A 46 2.60 -4.46 14.86
C LYS A 46 1.80 -3.36 15.53
N ILE A 47 1.09 -3.66 16.62
CA ILE A 47 0.31 -2.68 17.39
C ILE A 47 1.23 -1.64 18.02
N LYS A 48 2.37 -2.06 18.58
CA LYS A 48 3.38 -1.14 19.09
C LYS A 48 3.89 -0.18 18.02
N SER A 49 4.23 -0.71 16.84
CA SER A 49 4.69 0.11 15.71
C SER A 49 3.60 1.06 15.19
N TRP A 50 2.33 0.62 15.19
CA TRP A 50 1.20 1.50 14.87
C TRP A 50 1.10 2.63 15.89
N SER A 51 1.19 2.32 17.19
CA SER A 51 1.17 3.32 18.26
C SER A 51 2.31 4.34 18.14
N GLU A 52 3.50 3.92 17.73
CA GLU A 52 4.65 4.80 17.44
C GLU A 52 4.36 5.74 16.27
N ALA A 53 3.81 5.21 15.18
CA ALA A 53 3.43 6.00 14.01
C ALA A 53 2.30 6.99 14.32
N THR A 54 1.33 6.60 15.17
CA THR A 54 0.24 7.47 15.65
C THR A 54 0.77 8.59 16.55
N LEU A 55 1.69 8.31 17.48
CA LEU A 55 2.35 9.33 18.30
C LEU A 55 3.14 10.32 17.43
N ALA A 56 3.94 9.81 16.49
CA ALA A 56 4.71 10.63 15.57
C ALA A 56 3.83 11.53 14.69
N THR A 57 2.66 11.01 14.27
CA THR A 57 1.66 11.78 13.50
C THR A 57 1.04 12.89 14.35
N TYR A 58 0.66 12.58 15.59
CA TYR A 58 -0.05 13.50 16.49
C TYR A 58 0.85 14.67 16.93
N PHE A 59 2.08 14.39 17.33
CA PHE A 59 3.03 15.42 17.78
C PHE A 59 3.79 16.10 16.63
N GLU A 60 3.58 15.67 15.39
CA GLU A 60 4.21 16.21 14.17
C GLU A 60 5.75 16.29 14.24
N GLU A 61 6.38 15.38 15.00
CA GLU A 61 7.84 15.36 15.21
C GLU A 61 8.61 14.79 14.01
N HIS A 62 7.90 14.09 13.13
CA HIS A 62 8.40 13.48 11.91
C HIS A 62 7.53 13.86 10.73
N SER A 63 8.13 13.93 9.53
CA SER A 63 7.35 14.18 8.32
C SER A 63 6.36 13.03 8.06
N PRO A 64 5.18 13.28 7.47
CA PRO A 64 4.22 12.23 7.11
C PRO A 64 4.85 11.15 6.22
N LYS A 65 5.84 11.52 5.41
CA LYS A 65 6.64 10.59 4.61
C LYS A 65 7.40 9.59 5.49
N GLU A 66 8.13 10.07 6.49
CA GLU A 66 8.92 9.21 7.38
C GLU A 66 8.01 8.27 8.19
N VAL A 67 6.86 8.77 8.64
CA VAL A 67 5.84 7.96 9.34
C VAL A 67 5.33 6.85 8.42
N CYS A 68 4.89 7.19 7.21
CA CYS A 68 4.37 6.22 6.25
C CYS A 68 5.43 5.21 5.79
N GLU A 69 6.69 5.63 5.63
CA GLU A 69 7.79 4.75 5.27
C GLU A 69 8.11 3.76 6.40
N ALA A 70 8.18 4.24 7.64
CA ALA A 70 8.37 3.38 8.82
C ALA A 70 7.22 2.38 8.97
N TRP A 71 5.97 2.83 8.81
CA TRP A 71 4.81 1.96 8.90
C TRP A 71 4.76 0.91 7.77
N SER A 72 5.15 1.30 6.55
CA SER A 72 5.29 0.36 5.43
C SER A 72 6.36 -0.70 5.70
N GLN A 73 7.46 -0.31 6.35
CA GLN A 73 8.52 -1.24 6.72
C GLN A 73 8.04 -2.25 7.77
N THR A 74 7.26 -1.82 8.77
CA THR A 74 6.61 -2.74 9.72
C THR A 74 5.69 -3.73 9.00
N ALA A 75 4.90 -3.27 8.02
CA ALA A 75 4.02 -4.14 7.25
C ALA A 75 4.82 -5.17 6.42
N ASP A 76 5.89 -4.75 5.74
CA ASP A 76 6.79 -5.63 5.00
C ASP A 76 7.38 -6.73 5.93
N GLU A 77 7.88 -6.34 7.11
CA GLU A 77 8.46 -7.28 8.08
C GLU A 77 7.43 -8.23 8.68
N TYR A 78 6.22 -7.74 8.96
CA TYR A 78 5.11 -8.58 9.43
C TYR A 78 4.74 -9.62 8.37
N ILE A 79 4.58 -9.20 7.11
CA ILE A 79 4.28 -10.09 5.98
C ILE A 79 5.39 -11.14 5.82
N GLN A 80 6.66 -10.73 5.85
CA GLN A 80 7.79 -11.65 5.73
C GLN A 80 7.81 -12.69 6.86
N LYS A 81 7.63 -12.28 8.12
CA LYS A 81 7.64 -13.22 9.25
C LYS A 81 6.48 -14.21 9.22
N VAL A 82 5.28 -13.77 8.79
CA VAL A 82 4.14 -14.68 8.58
C VAL A 82 4.42 -15.59 7.37
N TYR A 83 5.04 -15.09 6.31
CA TYR A 83 5.43 -15.87 5.15
C TYR A 83 6.40 -17.01 5.53
N ASP A 84 7.39 -16.71 6.38
CA ASP A 84 8.34 -17.68 6.91
C ASP A 84 7.67 -18.69 7.84
N HIS A 85 6.71 -18.25 8.67
CA HIS A 85 5.94 -19.13 9.55
C HIS A 85 5.20 -20.25 8.80
N PHE A 86 4.64 -19.93 7.62
CA PHE A 86 3.97 -20.91 6.77
C PHE A 86 4.92 -21.64 5.79
N ASN A 87 6.24 -21.40 5.90
CA ASN A 87 7.27 -22.00 5.05
C ASN A 87 6.98 -21.83 3.55
N LEU A 88 6.46 -20.66 3.16
CA LEU A 88 5.99 -20.42 1.79
C LEU A 88 7.13 -20.33 0.76
N SER A 89 8.36 -20.15 1.23
CA SER A 89 9.58 -20.23 0.42
C SER A 89 9.80 -21.61 -0.19
N ALA A 90 9.30 -22.68 0.44
CA ALA A 90 9.42 -24.04 -0.09
C ALA A 90 8.56 -24.28 -1.34
N PHE A 91 7.64 -23.36 -1.66
CA PHE A 91 6.73 -23.46 -2.80
C PHE A 91 7.06 -22.49 -3.94
N ASP A 92 8.21 -21.82 -3.88
CA ASP A 92 8.60 -20.77 -4.84
C ASP A 92 7.49 -19.71 -5.05
N MET A 93 6.77 -19.36 -3.97
CA MET A 93 5.73 -18.34 -4.00
C MET A 93 6.31 -16.97 -3.69
N ALA A 94 6.02 -15.99 -4.55
CA ALA A 94 6.25 -14.58 -4.31
C ALA A 94 4.98 -13.88 -3.81
N VAL A 95 5.15 -12.98 -2.83
CA VAL A 95 4.13 -12.06 -2.34
C VAL A 95 4.45 -10.66 -2.83
N CYS A 96 3.60 -10.14 -3.70
CA CYS A 96 3.70 -8.79 -4.25
C CYS A 96 2.74 -7.86 -3.52
N ALA A 97 3.17 -6.66 -3.19
CA ALA A 97 2.31 -5.57 -2.77
C ALA A 97 2.01 -4.61 -3.91
N LEU A 98 0.79 -4.07 -3.87
CA LEU A 98 0.30 -2.98 -4.71
C LEU A 98 -0.03 -1.75 -3.85
N GLY A 99 -0.59 -0.72 -4.49
CA GLY A 99 -1.15 0.41 -3.78
C GLY A 99 -0.13 1.15 -2.91
N LYS A 100 -0.58 1.58 -1.74
CA LYS A 100 0.24 2.37 -0.81
C LYS A 100 1.40 1.56 -0.20
N LEU A 101 1.19 0.27 0.07
CA LEU A 101 2.27 -0.62 0.54
C LEU A 101 3.33 -0.83 -0.53
N GLY A 102 2.94 -1.08 -1.77
CA GLY A 102 3.85 -1.24 -2.91
C GLY A 102 4.73 0.01 -3.14
N ALA A 103 4.16 1.18 -2.90
CA ALA A 103 4.85 2.47 -2.95
C ALA A 103 5.76 2.78 -1.74
N LYS A 104 5.70 1.99 -0.65
CA LYS A 104 6.26 2.31 0.68
C LYS A 104 5.72 3.62 1.26
N GLU A 105 4.45 3.87 1.02
CA GLU A 105 3.73 5.07 1.45
C GLU A 105 2.41 4.65 2.12
N LEU A 106 2.43 3.67 3.04
CA LEU A 106 1.25 3.13 3.75
C LEU A 106 0.69 4.11 4.81
N ASN A 107 -0.62 4.29 4.89
CA ASN A 107 -1.25 5.04 6.00
C ASN A 107 -1.52 4.17 7.21
N LEU A 108 -1.76 4.83 8.35
CA LEU A 108 -2.10 4.19 9.63
C LEU A 108 -3.25 3.19 9.50
N SER A 109 -4.31 3.52 8.75
CA SER A 109 -5.45 2.64 8.56
C SER A 109 -5.76 2.41 7.08
N SER A 110 -4.78 1.86 6.35
CA SER A 110 -4.98 1.34 4.99
C SER A 110 -4.95 -0.18 4.94
N ASP A 111 -5.68 -0.74 3.98
CA ASP A 111 -5.56 -2.14 3.63
C ASP A 111 -4.21 -2.39 2.95
N ILE A 112 -3.72 -3.63 3.03
CA ILE A 112 -2.54 -4.09 2.30
C ILE A 112 -3.00 -4.88 1.07
N ASP A 113 -2.75 -4.31 -0.10
CA ASP A 113 -3.10 -4.91 -1.39
C ASP A 113 -2.05 -5.94 -1.80
N LEU A 114 -2.37 -7.24 -1.84
CA LEU A 114 -1.42 -8.30 -2.14
C LEU A 114 -1.80 -9.14 -3.37
N ILE A 115 -0.78 -9.61 -4.10
CA ILE A 115 -0.88 -10.62 -5.16
C ILE A 115 0.10 -11.75 -4.85
N PHE A 116 -0.37 -13.00 -4.93
CA PHE A 116 0.48 -14.18 -4.78
C PHE A 116 0.80 -14.76 -6.16
N VAL A 117 2.08 -14.83 -6.49
CA VAL A 117 2.57 -15.31 -7.79
C VAL A 117 3.53 -16.47 -7.56
N ILE A 118 3.41 -17.53 -8.36
CA ILE A 118 4.34 -18.65 -8.37
C ILE A 118 4.83 -18.90 -9.79
N ARG A 119 5.89 -19.69 -9.97
CA ARG A 119 6.40 -20.03 -11.30
C ARG A 119 5.43 -20.92 -12.08
N ASP A 120 5.11 -22.07 -11.50
CA ASP A 120 4.33 -23.14 -12.14
C ASP A 120 2.89 -23.21 -11.63
N LYS A 121 2.20 -24.33 -11.84
CA LYS A 121 0.82 -24.51 -11.37
C LYS A 121 0.78 -24.70 -9.84
N PRO A 122 -0.14 -24.04 -9.12
CA PRO A 122 -0.19 -24.17 -7.67
C PRO A 122 -0.68 -25.57 -7.28
N SER A 123 -0.01 -26.19 -6.31
CA SER A 123 -0.49 -27.43 -5.69
C SER A 123 -1.66 -27.14 -4.74
N GLU A 124 -2.49 -28.14 -4.45
CA GLU A 124 -3.59 -28.01 -3.47
C GLU A 124 -3.07 -27.63 -2.06
N GLU A 125 -1.89 -28.16 -1.71
CA GLU A 125 -1.21 -27.83 -0.46
C GLU A 125 -0.84 -26.35 -0.40
N LEU A 126 -0.23 -25.81 -1.47
CA LEU A 126 0.11 -24.40 -1.55
C LEU A 126 -1.14 -23.52 -1.47
N ILE A 127 -2.20 -23.86 -2.20
CA ILE A 127 -3.44 -23.08 -2.18
C ILE A 127 -4.02 -23.03 -0.75
N ARG A 128 -3.95 -24.14 0.00
CA ARG A 128 -4.35 -24.16 1.42
C ARG A 128 -3.44 -23.28 2.28
N ALA A 129 -2.12 -23.42 2.14
CA ALA A 129 -1.14 -22.62 2.88
C ALA A 129 -1.28 -21.11 2.59
N SER A 130 -1.53 -20.72 1.34
CA SER A 130 -1.77 -19.32 0.96
C SER A 130 -3.06 -18.75 1.57
N ARG A 131 -4.11 -19.56 1.71
CA ARG A 131 -5.35 -19.15 2.41
C ARG A 131 -5.10 -18.96 3.91
N GLU A 132 -4.37 -19.88 4.53
CA GLU A 132 -4.03 -19.80 5.96
C GLU A 132 -3.09 -18.61 6.23
N PHE A 133 -2.13 -18.36 5.36
CA PHE A 133 -1.27 -17.18 5.37
C PHE A 133 -2.10 -15.89 5.29
N ALA A 134 -2.96 -15.74 4.28
CA ALA A 134 -3.82 -14.57 4.14
C ALA A 134 -4.73 -14.36 5.37
N LYS A 135 -5.29 -15.45 5.91
CA LYS A 135 -6.09 -15.42 7.13
C LYS A 135 -5.26 -14.98 8.35
N ALA A 136 -4.05 -15.50 8.50
CA ALA A 136 -3.17 -15.15 9.62
C ALA A 136 -2.77 -13.67 9.61
N LEU A 137 -2.55 -13.11 8.40
CA LEU A 137 -2.29 -11.69 8.23
C LEU A 137 -3.45 -10.82 8.74
N SER A 138 -4.71 -11.26 8.55
CA SER A 138 -5.91 -10.46 8.85
C SER A 138 -6.67 -10.84 10.11
N THR A 139 -6.23 -11.88 10.83
CA THR A 139 -6.96 -12.37 12.00
C THR A 139 -6.98 -11.34 13.13
N LEU A 140 -8.16 -11.13 13.70
CA LEU A 140 -8.37 -10.47 14.99
C LEU A 140 -8.25 -11.51 16.10
N SER A 141 -7.27 -11.37 16.97
CA SER A 141 -7.12 -12.19 18.17
C SER A 141 -7.37 -11.37 19.45
N GLU A 142 -7.29 -12.00 20.61
CA GLU A 142 -7.34 -11.31 21.91
C GLU A 142 -6.15 -10.35 22.15
N TRP A 143 -5.10 -10.48 21.32
CA TRP A 143 -3.91 -9.63 21.28
C TRP A 143 -4.03 -8.51 20.25
N GLY A 144 -5.19 -8.37 19.61
CA GLY A 144 -5.54 -7.30 18.69
C GLY A 144 -5.56 -7.72 17.22
N PRO A 145 -5.78 -6.75 16.31
CA PRO A 145 -5.98 -7.04 14.89
C PRO A 145 -4.66 -7.18 14.12
N GLY A 146 -4.64 -8.12 13.18
CA GLY A 146 -3.68 -8.12 12.06
C GLY A 146 -3.86 -6.92 11.11
N PHE A 147 -3.34 -7.02 9.90
CA PHE A 147 -3.60 -6.06 8.82
C PHE A 147 -4.88 -6.43 8.07
N ARG A 148 -5.63 -5.45 7.59
CA ARG A 148 -6.68 -5.71 6.62
C ARG A 148 -6.02 -6.03 5.28
N VAL A 149 -6.34 -7.18 4.70
CA VAL A 149 -5.72 -7.67 3.47
C VAL A 149 -6.74 -7.56 2.33
N ASP A 150 -6.35 -6.88 1.26
CA ASP A 150 -7.09 -6.87 -0.01
C ASP A 150 -6.33 -7.72 -1.04
N LEU A 151 -7.04 -8.67 -1.67
CA LEU A 151 -6.51 -9.57 -2.69
C LEU A 151 -7.19 -9.37 -4.05
N ASP A 152 -8.07 -8.38 -4.17
CA ASP A 152 -8.96 -8.19 -5.32
C ASP A 152 -8.26 -7.56 -6.51
N LEU A 153 -7.06 -7.03 -6.32
CA LEU A 153 -6.22 -6.49 -7.40
C LEU A 153 -5.38 -7.57 -8.12
N ARG A 154 -5.54 -8.85 -7.77
CA ARG A 154 -4.90 -9.95 -8.49
C ARG A 154 -5.48 -10.11 -9.91
N PRO A 155 -4.74 -10.68 -10.87
CA PRO A 155 -5.21 -10.90 -12.24
C PRO A 155 -6.59 -11.58 -12.31
N GLY A 156 -7.62 -10.88 -12.82
CA GLY A 156 -8.99 -11.38 -12.89
C GLY A 156 -9.84 -11.16 -11.64
N GLY A 157 -9.29 -10.48 -10.63
CA GLY A 157 -9.97 -10.05 -9.41
C GLY A 157 -10.60 -11.18 -8.58
N LYS A 158 -11.70 -10.89 -7.88
CA LYS A 158 -12.40 -11.83 -6.97
C LYS A 158 -12.71 -13.20 -7.57
N GLY A 159 -13.03 -13.25 -8.87
CA GLY A 159 -13.40 -14.48 -9.57
C GLY A 159 -12.22 -15.36 -9.97
N SER A 160 -10.98 -14.88 -9.81
CA SER A 160 -9.77 -15.60 -10.17
C SER A 160 -9.20 -16.42 -9.01
N PRO A 161 -8.35 -17.43 -9.30
CA PRO A 161 -7.60 -18.15 -8.28
C PRO A 161 -6.83 -17.22 -7.35
N LEU A 162 -6.72 -17.61 -6.07
CA LEU A 162 -5.98 -16.87 -5.05
C LEU A 162 -4.49 -16.70 -5.40
N VAL A 163 -3.90 -17.75 -5.95
CA VAL A 163 -2.49 -17.82 -6.35
C VAL A 163 -2.44 -17.93 -7.87
N THR A 164 -1.73 -17.01 -8.52
CA THR A 164 -1.56 -17.00 -9.97
C THR A 164 -0.20 -17.55 -10.36
N ASN A 165 -0.13 -18.29 -11.47
CA ASN A 165 1.17 -18.69 -12.02
C ASN A 165 1.73 -17.59 -12.93
N LEU A 166 3.06 -17.58 -13.10
CA LEU A 166 3.77 -16.51 -13.79
C LEU A 166 3.33 -16.35 -15.25
N ASN A 167 3.06 -17.47 -15.93
CA ASN A 167 2.59 -17.46 -17.31
C ASN A 167 1.19 -16.83 -17.43
N HIS A 168 0.27 -17.15 -16.52
CA HIS A 168 -1.05 -16.51 -16.46
C HIS A 168 -0.94 -15.04 -16.08
N PHE A 169 -0.11 -14.69 -15.09
CA PHE A 169 0.16 -13.31 -14.69
C PHE A 169 0.60 -12.47 -15.90
N GLN A 170 1.59 -12.94 -16.66
CA GLN A 170 2.04 -12.26 -17.88
C GLN A 170 0.94 -12.18 -18.95
N THR A 171 0.32 -13.32 -19.29
CA THR A 171 -0.68 -13.38 -20.35
C THR A 171 -1.88 -12.49 -20.05
N TYR A 172 -2.34 -12.47 -18.80
CA TYR A 172 -3.47 -11.64 -18.37
C TYR A 172 -3.20 -10.17 -18.61
N TYR A 173 -2.06 -9.65 -18.14
CA TYR A 173 -1.74 -8.23 -18.35
C TYR A 173 -1.61 -7.87 -19.83
N TRP A 174 -1.05 -8.76 -20.67
CA TRP A 174 -0.93 -8.48 -22.10
C TRP A 174 -2.26 -8.49 -22.87
N THR A 175 -3.22 -9.31 -22.45
CA THR A 175 -4.38 -9.64 -23.27
C THR A 175 -5.71 -9.13 -22.72
N GLN A 176 -5.82 -8.93 -21.40
CA GLN A 176 -7.09 -8.68 -20.74
C GLN A 176 -7.08 -7.45 -19.83
N ALA A 177 -5.92 -7.06 -19.29
CA ALA A 177 -5.88 -6.01 -18.27
C ALA A 177 -6.27 -4.63 -18.82
N GLU A 178 -7.13 -3.95 -18.07
CA GLU A 178 -7.56 -2.58 -18.35
C GLU A 178 -6.49 -1.54 -17.93
N LEU A 179 -6.62 -0.30 -18.43
CA LEU A 179 -5.70 0.78 -18.09
C LEU A 179 -5.60 1.06 -16.58
N TRP A 180 -6.69 0.94 -15.84
CA TRP A 180 -6.67 1.16 -14.39
C TRP A 180 -5.81 0.11 -13.67
N GLU A 181 -5.78 -1.12 -14.17
CA GLU A 181 -4.90 -2.19 -13.67
C GLU A 181 -3.45 -1.88 -13.99
N ARG A 182 -3.14 -1.35 -15.18
CA ARG A 182 -1.80 -0.85 -15.49
C ARG A 182 -1.35 0.22 -14.51
N MET A 183 -2.23 1.15 -14.17
CA MET A 183 -1.92 2.21 -13.20
C MET A 183 -1.70 1.66 -11.79
N ALA A 184 -2.46 0.66 -11.38
CA ALA A 184 -2.19 -0.06 -10.12
C ALA A 184 -0.82 -0.76 -10.18
N LEU A 185 -0.53 -1.45 -11.29
CA LEU A 185 0.67 -2.27 -11.46
C LEU A 185 1.98 -1.46 -11.46
N VAL A 186 1.94 -0.15 -11.79
CA VAL A 186 3.09 0.77 -11.62
C VAL A 186 3.66 0.69 -10.19
N ARG A 187 2.81 0.44 -9.19
CA ARG A 187 3.21 0.33 -7.78
C ARG A 187 3.56 -1.08 -7.32
N LEU A 188 3.54 -2.09 -8.21
CA LEU A 188 3.82 -3.46 -7.84
C LEU A 188 5.26 -3.62 -7.33
N ARG A 189 5.41 -4.18 -6.13
CA ARG A 189 6.70 -4.47 -5.48
C ARG A 189 6.65 -5.84 -4.82
N VAL A 190 7.67 -6.67 -5.05
CA VAL A 190 7.79 -7.96 -4.35
C VAL A 190 8.30 -7.72 -2.92
N ILE A 191 7.61 -8.28 -1.93
CA ILE A 191 7.97 -8.20 -0.51
C ILE A 191 8.73 -9.46 -0.08
N ALA A 192 8.19 -10.62 -0.43
CA ALA A 192 8.73 -11.93 -0.05
C ALA A 192 8.74 -12.86 -1.27
N GLY A 193 9.72 -13.76 -1.37
CA GLY A 193 9.80 -14.78 -2.42
C GLY A 193 11.21 -14.99 -2.97
N PRO A 194 11.38 -15.97 -3.88
CA PRO A 194 12.64 -16.21 -4.57
C PRO A 194 13.11 -14.99 -5.36
N LYS A 195 14.43 -14.72 -5.36
CA LYS A 195 15.01 -13.52 -6.00
C LYS A 195 14.84 -13.51 -7.53
N ASP A 196 15.00 -14.66 -8.15
CA ASP A 196 14.80 -14.89 -9.59
C ASP A 196 13.34 -14.63 -10.00
N LEU A 197 12.37 -15.24 -9.29
CA LEU A 197 10.95 -15.00 -9.53
C LEU A 197 10.59 -13.52 -9.31
N SER A 198 11.16 -12.90 -8.28
CA SER A 198 10.93 -11.48 -7.99
C SER A 198 11.40 -10.56 -9.11
N GLN A 199 12.55 -10.90 -9.71
CA GLN A 199 13.09 -10.19 -10.86
C GLN A 199 12.19 -10.36 -12.09
N GLU A 200 11.77 -11.59 -12.40
CA GLU A 200 10.89 -11.87 -13.54
C GLU A 200 9.55 -11.12 -13.43
N ILE A 201 8.93 -11.11 -12.24
CA ILE A 201 7.70 -10.35 -11.99
C ILE A 201 7.92 -8.84 -12.23
N SER A 202 9.06 -8.30 -11.78
CA SER A 202 9.40 -6.89 -11.96
C SER A 202 9.66 -6.55 -13.43
N GLU A 203 10.28 -7.45 -14.18
CA GLU A 203 10.51 -7.31 -15.62
C GLU A 203 9.19 -7.35 -16.40
N ILE A 204 8.28 -8.26 -16.06
CA ILE A 204 6.93 -8.33 -16.64
C ILE A 204 6.17 -7.04 -16.39
N ARG A 205 6.16 -6.54 -15.14
CA ARG A 205 5.58 -5.24 -14.78
C ARG A 205 6.16 -4.13 -15.65
N ASP A 206 7.48 -4.04 -15.74
CA ASP A 206 8.14 -2.94 -16.45
C ASP A 206 7.85 -2.96 -17.95
N GLN A 207 7.87 -4.15 -18.57
CA GLN A 207 7.54 -4.32 -19.98
C GLN A 207 6.08 -3.96 -20.29
N TYR A 208 5.15 -4.30 -19.39
CA TYR A 208 3.74 -4.00 -19.55
C TYR A 208 3.42 -2.51 -19.33
N CYS A 209 3.92 -1.94 -18.22
CA CYS A 209 3.60 -0.58 -17.79
C CYS A 209 4.31 0.50 -18.60
N TYR A 210 5.57 0.27 -18.99
CA TYR A 210 6.47 1.32 -19.51
C TYR A 210 6.84 1.09 -20.98
N ARG A 211 5.83 1.14 -21.85
CA ARG A 211 6.01 0.99 -23.30
C ARG A 211 6.76 2.19 -23.89
N LYS A 212 7.70 1.93 -24.83
CA LYS A 212 8.46 2.99 -25.53
C LYS A 212 7.61 3.82 -26.50
N TYR A 213 6.61 3.17 -27.09
CA TYR A 213 5.67 3.75 -28.04
C TYR A 213 4.29 3.76 -27.42
N LEU A 214 3.64 4.91 -27.48
CA LEU A 214 2.27 5.11 -27.03
C LEU A 214 1.40 5.30 -28.26
N ASP A 215 0.23 4.69 -28.26
CA ASP A 215 -0.80 4.94 -29.25
C ASP A 215 -1.78 6.01 -28.75
N TYR A 216 -2.58 6.54 -29.68
CA TYR A 216 -3.59 7.56 -29.36
C TYR A 216 -4.68 7.00 -28.43
N SER A 217 -5.02 5.71 -28.55
CA SER A 217 -6.01 5.04 -27.70
C SER A 217 -5.64 5.11 -26.22
N LEU A 218 -4.38 4.87 -25.87
CA LEU A 218 -3.90 4.94 -24.48
C LEU A 218 -4.06 6.35 -23.89
N LEU A 219 -3.74 7.39 -24.66
CA LEU A 219 -3.93 8.78 -24.21
C LEU A 219 -5.40 9.12 -24.02
N GLU A 220 -6.28 8.59 -24.88
CA GLU A 220 -7.72 8.77 -24.75
C GLU A 220 -8.29 8.03 -23.53
N GLU A 221 -7.85 6.81 -23.26
CA GLU A 221 -8.22 6.05 -22.07
C GLU A 221 -7.76 6.76 -20.79
N LEU A 222 -6.53 7.28 -20.74
CA LEU A 222 -6.02 8.07 -19.61
C LEU A 222 -6.90 9.28 -19.31
N ARG A 223 -7.34 10.00 -20.36
CA ARG A 223 -8.26 11.15 -20.22
C ARG A 223 -9.61 10.74 -19.64
N ARG A 224 -10.12 9.55 -19.99
CA ARG A 224 -11.43 9.04 -19.56
C ARG A 224 -11.41 8.45 -18.15
N LEU A 225 -10.24 8.07 -17.64
CA LEU A 225 -10.13 7.39 -16.36
C LEU A 225 -10.52 8.27 -15.17
N ARG A 226 -10.04 9.52 -15.13
CA ARG A 226 -10.33 10.44 -14.03
C ARG A 226 -11.85 10.68 -13.85
N PRO A 227 -12.63 11.03 -14.90
CA PRO A 227 -14.08 11.13 -14.79
C PRO A 227 -14.77 9.83 -14.36
N LYS A 228 -14.28 8.66 -14.80
CA LYS A 228 -14.83 7.35 -14.38
C LYS A 228 -14.70 7.16 -12.87
N ILE A 229 -13.53 7.46 -12.30
CA ILE A 229 -13.23 7.30 -10.86
C ILE A 229 -14.08 8.25 -10.02
N HIS A 230 -14.18 9.54 -10.39
CA HIS A 230 -15.00 10.49 -9.64
C HIS A 230 -16.50 10.26 -9.84
N GLY A 231 -16.95 9.89 -11.05
CA GLY A 231 -18.35 9.62 -11.33
C GLY A 231 -18.93 8.45 -10.53
N THR A 232 -18.10 7.49 -10.12
CA THR A 232 -18.48 6.43 -9.18
C THR A 232 -18.51 6.91 -7.73
N ALA A 233 -17.61 7.81 -7.33
CA ALA A 233 -17.52 8.33 -5.96
C ALA A 233 -18.63 9.34 -5.62
N HIS A 234 -19.02 10.20 -6.57
CA HIS A 234 -19.99 11.29 -6.33
C HIS A 234 -21.46 10.84 -6.17
N ARG A 235 -21.79 9.56 -6.32
CA ARG A 235 -23.19 9.11 -6.22
C ARG A 235 -23.76 9.14 -4.80
N ASN A 236 -22.90 9.23 -3.78
CA ASN A 236 -23.27 9.24 -2.36
C ASN A 236 -22.72 10.48 -1.62
N HIS A 237 -22.39 11.55 -2.33
CA HIS A 237 -21.70 12.70 -1.73
C HIS A 237 -22.66 13.57 -0.92
N ASN A 238 -22.26 13.91 0.31
CA ASN A 238 -22.85 14.95 1.12
C ASN A 238 -21.93 16.18 1.04
N ASP A 239 -22.44 17.32 0.57
CA ASP A 239 -21.65 18.55 0.37
C ASP A 239 -21.03 19.11 1.66
N SER A 240 -21.44 18.62 2.84
CA SER A 240 -20.88 19.01 4.13
C SER A 240 -19.67 18.18 4.58
N ILE A 241 -19.24 17.17 3.82
CA ILE A 241 -18.14 16.25 4.18
C ILE A 241 -17.06 16.30 3.09
N ILE A 242 -15.81 16.53 3.49
CA ILE A 242 -14.68 16.50 2.56
C ILE A 242 -14.00 15.14 2.63
N ASP A 243 -14.00 14.40 1.51
CA ASP A 243 -13.22 13.15 1.36
C ASP A 243 -11.83 13.49 0.79
N PHE A 244 -10.80 13.45 1.63
CA PHE A 244 -9.41 13.76 1.27
C PHE A 244 -8.76 12.79 0.29
N LYS A 245 -9.45 11.73 -0.12
CA LYS A 245 -8.96 10.75 -1.07
C LYS A 245 -9.68 10.83 -2.40
N LEU A 246 -11.01 10.83 -2.42
CA LEU A 246 -11.82 10.66 -3.62
C LEU A 246 -12.32 11.98 -4.23
N THR A 247 -12.31 13.07 -3.44
CA THR A 247 -12.70 14.38 -3.93
C THR A 247 -11.74 14.84 -5.04
N PRO A 248 -12.25 15.39 -6.16
CA PRO A 248 -11.41 15.99 -7.20
C PRO A 248 -10.37 16.96 -6.61
N GLY A 249 -9.11 16.79 -7.02
CA GLY A 249 -7.97 17.60 -6.58
C GLY A 249 -7.18 17.02 -5.40
N PHE A 250 -7.70 15.99 -4.72
CA PHE A 250 -7.06 15.39 -3.56
C PHE A 250 -6.16 14.19 -3.88
N ILE A 251 -5.84 13.35 -2.88
CA ILE A 251 -4.82 12.31 -2.95
C ILE A 251 -4.95 11.46 -4.22
N ARG A 252 -6.13 10.91 -4.50
CA ARG A 252 -6.31 10.01 -5.67
C ARG A 252 -5.96 10.72 -6.97
N ASP A 253 -6.30 11.99 -7.12
CA ASP A 253 -6.03 12.74 -8.33
C ASP A 253 -4.53 12.94 -8.57
N ILE A 254 -3.78 13.24 -7.49
CA ILE A 254 -2.32 13.35 -7.56
C ILE A 254 -1.71 12.00 -7.93
N GLU A 255 -2.15 10.90 -7.31
CA GLU A 255 -1.66 9.55 -7.61
C GLU A 255 -1.91 9.17 -9.07
N LEU A 256 -3.12 9.44 -9.58
CA LEU A 256 -3.48 9.17 -10.97
C LEU A 256 -2.65 10.02 -11.94
N PHE A 257 -2.47 11.31 -11.63
CA PHE A 257 -1.68 12.22 -12.46
C PHE A 257 -0.23 11.77 -12.58
N VAL A 258 0.40 11.43 -11.45
CA VAL A 258 1.79 10.95 -11.41
C VAL A 258 1.91 9.61 -12.14
N ALA A 259 1.03 8.64 -11.85
CA ALA A 259 1.05 7.34 -12.52
C ALA A 259 0.83 7.44 -14.04
N ALA A 260 -0.01 8.36 -14.51
CA ALA A 260 -0.18 8.64 -15.93
C ALA A 260 1.13 9.12 -16.57
N HIS A 261 1.87 10.01 -15.91
CA HIS A 261 3.17 10.47 -16.40
C HIS A 261 4.22 9.34 -16.40
N GLN A 262 4.19 8.48 -15.39
CA GLN A 262 5.06 7.30 -15.37
C GLN A 262 4.77 6.35 -16.55
N ILE A 263 3.49 6.11 -16.87
CA ILE A 263 3.11 5.28 -18.04
C ILE A 263 3.55 5.95 -19.35
N MET A 264 3.35 7.27 -19.49
CA MET A 264 3.70 7.99 -20.71
C MET A 264 5.21 8.06 -20.95
N TYR A 265 5.99 8.27 -19.90
CA TYR A 265 7.41 8.61 -20.05
C TYR A 265 8.37 7.56 -19.51
N GLY A 266 7.92 6.61 -18.69
CA GLY A 266 8.75 5.55 -18.10
C GLY A 266 9.38 4.62 -19.13
N GLY A 267 8.80 4.52 -20.33
CA GLY A 267 9.41 3.79 -21.44
C GLY A 267 10.71 4.42 -21.94
N ARG A 268 10.88 5.73 -21.75
CA ARG A 268 12.03 6.54 -22.22
C ARG A 268 12.91 7.06 -21.10
N ASN A 269 12.38 7.13 -19.87
CA ASN A 269 13.08 7.60 -18.69
C ASN A 269 12.99 6.55 -17.58
N LEU A 270 14.11 5.88 -17.32
CA LEU A 270 14.19 4.80 -16.31
C LEU A 270 13.96 5.32 -14.88
N ASN A 271 14.23 6.59 -14.59
CA ASN A 271 14.00 7.16 -13.26
C ASN A 271 12.51 7.23 -12.88
N LEU A 272 11.61 7.15 -13.88
CA LEU A 272 10.16 7.09 -13.66
C LEU A 272 9.66 5.67 -13.40
N ARG A 273 10.51 4.63 -13.53
CA ARG A 273 10.16 3.24 -13.23
C ARG A 273 10.33 2.94 -11.74
N THR A 274 9.59 3.69 -10.92
CA THR A 274 9.60 3.58 -9.47
C THR A 274 8.18 3.36 -8.96
N THR A 275 8.04 2.68 -7.83
CA THR A 275 6.72 2.45 -7.23
C THR A 275 6.27 3.62 -6.34
N SER A 276 7.20 4.48 -5.89
CA SER A 276 6.92 5.61 -4.98
C SER A 276 6.45 6.84 -5.75
N THR A 277 5.34 7.42 -5.28
CA THR A 277 4.83 8.71 -5.78
C THR A 277 5.87 9.80 -5.61
N SER A 278 6.54 9.83 -4.44
CA SER A 278 7.58 10.81 -4.14
C SER A 278 8.75 10.75 -5.12
N LYS A 279 9.27 9.54 -5.37
CA LYS A 279 10.39 9.35 -6.31
C LYS A 279 9.97 9.70 -7.74
N ALA A 280 8.74 9.37 -8.13
CA ALA A 280 8.21 9.73 -9.44
C ALA A 280 8.08 11.25 -9.60
N CYS A 281 7.54 11.98 -8.61
CA CYS A 281 7.49 13.44 -8.63
C CYS A 281 8.88 14.07 -8.75
N MET A 282 9.88 13.58 -8.01
CA MET A 282 11.26 14.06 -8.11
C MET A 282 11.84 13.84 -9.51
N ALA A 283 11.64 12.64 -10.08
CA ALA A 283 12.10 12.32 -11.42
C ALA A 283 11.37 13.14 -12.51
N LEU A 284 10.08 13.44 -12.33
CA LEU A 284 9.30 14.31 -13.22
C LEU A 284 9.74 15.77 -13.12
N SER A 285 10.03 16.26 -11.91
CA SER A 285 10.58 17.60 -11.71
C SER A 285 11.89 17.80 -12.49
N ALA A 286 12.77 16.79 -12.51
CA ALA A 286 14.01 16.84 -13.28
C ALA A 286 13.85 16.66 -14.80
N PHE A 287 12.70 16.15 -15.26
CA PHE A 287 12.47 15.76 -16.66
C PHE A 287 11.58 16.74 -17.43
N GLU A 288 10.52 17.24 -16.79
CA GLU A 288 9.51 18.09 -17.40
C GLU A 288 9.93 19.56 -17.40
N LYS A 289 9.32 20.34 -18.30
CA LYS A 289 9.62 21.79 -18.43
C LYS A 289 9.16 22.63 -17.24
N SER A 290 8.26 22.09 -16.41
CA SER A 290 7.68 22.76 -15.25
C SER A 290 8.08 22.04 -13.95
N PRO A 291 9.34 22.13 -13.52
CA PRO A 291 9.83 21.45 -12.32
C PRO A 291 9.06 21.81 -11.05
N GLN A 292 8.61 23.07 -10.95
CA GLN A 292 7.90 23.60 -9.78
C GLN A 292 6.55 22.91 -9.57
N LEU A 293 5.87 22.50 -10.65
CA LEU A 293 4.58 21.82 -10.55
C LEU A 293 4.69 20.52 -9.73
N PHE A 294 5.69 19.68 -10.04
CA PHE A 294 5.85 18.39 -9.36
C PHE A 294 6.39 18.53 -7.93
N GLN A 295 7.11 19.61 -7.62
CA GLN A 295 7.52 19.94 -6.26
C GLN A 295 6.30 20.33 -5.42
N GLN A 296 5.48 21.27 -5.93
CA GLN A 296 4.23 21.68 -5.27
C GLN A 296 3.25 20.51 -5.10
N LEU A 297 3.07 19.68 -6.13
CA LEU A 297 2.23 18.49 -6.03
C LEU A 297 2.73 17.51 -4.96
N LEU A 298 4.04 17.38 -4.78
CA LEU A 298 4.60 16.50 -3.76
C LEU A 298 4.38 17.05 -2.34
N GLU A 299 4.52 18.36 -2.16
CA GLU A 299 4.22 19.03 -0.89
C GLU A 299 2.74 18.85 -0.51
N ILE A 300 1.83 19.18 -1.43
CA ILE A 300 0.39 19.04 -1.25
C ILE A 300 0.01 17.56 -1.01
N TYR A 301 0.63 16.63 -1.74
CA TYR A 301 0.42 15.20 -1.52
C TYR A 301 0.69 14.83 -0.06
N TRP A 302 1.85 15.21 0.47
CA TRP A 302 2.21 14.85 1.85
C TRP A 302 1.39 15.58 2.90
N GLU A 303 0.92 16.80 2.62
CA GLU A 303 -0.05 17.51 3.46
C GLU A 303 -1.38 16.74 3.55
N TYR A 304 -1.96 16.33 2.41
CA TYR A 304 -3.20 15.53 2.42
C TYR A 304 -3.01 14.18 3.10
N ARG A 305 -1.83 13.56 2.95
CA ARG A 305 -1.49 12.30 3.64
C ARG A 305 -1.35 12.49 5.15
N GLN A 306 -0.87 13.64 5.61
CA GLN A 306 -0.85 13.98 7.03
C GLN A 306 -2.28 14.05 7.59
N TRP A 307 -3.18 14.77 6.92
CA TRP A 307 -4.58 14.85 7.35
C TRP A 307 -5.27 13.47 7.34
N GLU A 308 -5.06 12.67 6.28
CA GLU A 308 -5.58 11.31 6.20
C GLU A 308 -5.09 10.46 7.39
N ASN A 309 -3.80 10.53 7.75
CA ASN A 309 -3.27 9.81 8.91
C ASN A 309 -3.83 10.35 10.23
N GLN A 310 -3.94 11.66 10.41
CA GLN A 310 -4.47 12.26 11.65
C GLN A 310 -5.91 11.81 11.94
N VAL A 311 -6.77 11.75 10.92
CA VAL A 311 -8.15 11.28 11.09
C VAL A 311 -8.18 9.78 11.38
N GLN A 312 -7.34 8.99 10.70
CA GLN A 312 -7.23 7.55 10.91
C GLN A 312 -6.67 7.18 12.29
N ALA A 313 -5.76 8.01 12.83
CA ALA A 313 -5.12 7.84 14.13
C ALA A 313 -6.10 7.83 15.31
N ILE A 314 -7.28 8.45 15.16
CA ILE A 314 -8.28 8.55 16.23
C ILE A 314 -8.86 7.17 16.56
N ASN A 315 -9.37 6.46 15.54
CA ASN A 315 -10.14 5.23 15.72
C ASN A 315 -9.51 3.98 15.09
N ASP A 316 -8.40 4.12 14.37
CA ASP A 316 -7.89 3.08 13.46
C ASP A 316 -8.97 2.58 12.49
N PHE A 317 -9.76 3.50 11.97
CA PHE A 317 -10.74 3.24 10.93
C PHE A 317 -10.21 3.70 9.58
N GLN A 318 -10.54 2.98 8.52
CA GLN A 318 -10.31 3.40 7.15
C GLN A 318 -11.30 4.51 6.78
N THR A 319 -11.10 5.69 7.34
CA THR A 319 -11.85 6.90 7.02
C THR A 319 -10.95 7.85 6.23
N HIS A 320 -11.58 8.60 5.33
CA HIS A 320 -10.97 9.69 4.56
C HIS A 320 -11.81 10.98 4.68
N GLU A 321 -12.86 10.94 5.51
CA GLU A 321 -13.88 11.98 5.64
C GLU A 321 -13.67 12.77 6.92
N VAL A 322 -13.86 14.09 6.84
CA VAL A 322 -13.92 15.03 7.98
C VAL A 322 -15.17 15.88 7.89
#